data_AF-A0A2N5WZA9-F1
#
_entry.id   AF-A0A2N5WZA9-F1
#
_cell.length_a   1.000
_cell.length_b   1.000
_cell.length_c   1.000
_cell.angle_alpha   90.00
_cell.angle_beta   90.00
_cell.angle_gamma   90.00
#
_symmetry.space_group_name_H-M   'P 1'
#
loop_
_entity.id
_entity.type
_entity.pdbx_description
1 polymer ?
#
loop_
_entity_poly.entity_id
_entity_poly.type
_entity_poly.pdbx_seq_one_letter_code
_entity_poly.pdbx_strand_id
1 'polypeptide(L)'
;MGRDEIVTALLATGRPSNSQQFYYFGLLNQELTTLSNWTLARDAFRQIQDDTELSPEQRELASILERYNQTRLNDYERQDSLQSQQDSTQSKLDNALEENALLKQKIQAITDLETSISTREGEGVL
;
A
#
# COMPACT_ATOMS: atom_id res chain seq x y z
N MET A 1 22.29 -12.31 -11.17
CA MET A 1 22.66 -11.12 -11.96
C MET A 1 22.57 -9.92 -11.02
N GLY A 2 23.59 -9.06 -11.00
CA GLY A 2 23.57 -7.84 -10.19
C GLY A 2 22.57 -6.82 -10.75
N ARG A 3 22.07 -5.90 -9.91
CA ARG A 3 21.12 -4.85 -10.34
C ARG A 3 21.66 -4.04 -11.53
N ASP A 4 22.94 -3.66 -11.50
CA ASP A 4 23.57 -2.86 -12.56
C ASP A 4 23.68 -3.64 -13.88
N GLU A 5 23.89 -4.96 -13.80
CA GLU A 5 23.90 -5.84 -14.96
C GLU A 5 22.50 -5.93 -15.59
N ILE A 6 21.45 -6.02 -14.76
CA ILE A 6 20.04 -6.04 -15.22
C ILE A 6 19.70 -4.72 -15.92
N VAL A 7 20.07 -3.57 -15.33
CA VAL A 7 19.83 -2.26 -15.93
C VAL A 7 20.58 -2.13 -17.26
N THR A 8 21.82 -2.59 -17.33
CA THR A 8 22.61 -2.59 -18.56
C THR A 8 21.94 -3.45 -19.64
N ALA A 9 21.45 -4.64 -19.29
CA ALA A 9 20.76 -5.53 -20.20
C ALA A 9 19.43 -4.93 -20.70
N LEU A 10 18.70 -4.23 -19.84
CA LEU A 10 17.48 -3.50 -20.22
C LEU A 10 17.78 -2.37 -21.21
N LEU A 11 18.84 -1.59 -20.96
CA LEU A 11 19.27 -0.53 -21.87
C LEU A 11 19.70 -1.08 -23.23
N ALA A 12 20.39 -2.22 -23.25
CA ALA A 12 20.79 -2.90 -24.48
C ALA A 12 19.59 -3.49 -25.25
N THR A 13 18.57 -3.97 -24.52
CA THR A 13 17.33 -4.49 -25.12
C THR A 13 16.51 -3.36 -25.76
N GLY A 14 16.54 -2.16 -25.19
CA GLY A 14 15.80 -1.00 -25.69
C GLY A 14 14.29 -1.25 -25.69
N ARG A 15 13.60 -0.79 -26.74
CA ARG A 15 12.17 -1.07 -26.93
C ARG A 15 12.01 -2.46 -27.56
N PRO A 16 11.33 -3.42 -26.90
CA PRO A 16 11.12 -4.74 -27.47
C PRO A 16 10.35 -4.67 -28.78
N SER A 17 10.80 -5.45 -29.78
CA SER A 17 10.20 -5.48 -31.12
C SER A 17 9.64 -6.85 -31.54
N ASN A 18 9.94 -7.92 -30.79
CA ASN A 18 9.46 -9.27 -31.06
C ASN A 18 9.20 -10.04 -29.77
N SER A 19 8.56 -11.20 -29.87
CA SER A 19 8.11 -11.97 -28.71
C SER A 19 9.26 -12.44 -27.80
N GLN A 20 10.40 -12.82 -28.37
CA GLN A 20 11.57 -13.19 -27.59
C GLN A 20 12.13 -12.03 -26.77
N GLN A 21 12.16 -10.82 -27.36
CA GLN A 21 12.60 -9.62 -26.67
C GLN A 21 11.61 -9.18 -25.60
N PHE A 22 10.30 -9.27 -25.84
CA PHE A 22 9.29 -9.02 -24.82
C PHE A 22 9.43 -10.00 -23.66
N TYR A 23 9.66 -11.28 -23.95
CA TYR A 23 9.89 -12.29 -22.93
C TYR A 23 11.11 -11.97 -22.07
N TYR A 24 12.26 -11.68 -22.69
CA TYR A 24 13.48 -11.32 -21.98
C TYR A 24 13.35 -10.00 -21.20
N PHE A 25 12.74 -8.99 -21.80
CA PHE A 25 12.44 -7.70 -21.16
C PHE A 25 11.56 -7.88 -19.92
N GLY A 26 10.54 -8.73 -20.00
CA GLY A 26 9.67 -9.05 -18.87
C GLY A 26 10.45 -9.67 -17.71
N LEU A 27 11.32 -10.64 -17.98
CA LEU A 27 12.17 -11.26 -16.96
C LEU A 27 13.09 -10.25 -16.29
N LEU A 28 13.78 -9.42 -17.07
CA LEU A 28 14.70 -8.42 -16.51
C LEU A 28 13.98 -7.39 -15.62
N ASN A 29 12.80 -6.92 -16.04
CA ASN A 29 12.03 -5.98 -15.22
C ASN A 29 11.53 -6.65 -13.92
N GLN A 30 11.09 -7.91 -13.98
CA GLN A 30 10.63 -8.62 -12.79
C GLN A 30 11.68 -8.68 -11.68
N GLU A 31 12.97 -8.84 -12.04
CA GLU A 31 14.09 -8.90 -11.10
C GLU A 31 14.36 -7.57 -10.38
N LEU A 32 13.93 -6.42 -10.93
CA LEU A 32 14.19 -5.12 -10.33
C LEU A 32 13.26 -4.75 -9.16
N THR A 33 12.28 -5.61 -8.83
CA THR A 33 11.46 -5.58 -7.60
C THR A 33 10.88 -4.21 -7.20
N THR A 34 10.50 -3.39 -8.18
CA THR A 34 9.73 -2.15 -7.95
C THR A 34 8.35 -2.24 -8.58
N LEU A 35 7.41 -1.42 -8.09
CA LEU A 35 6.05 -1.33 -8.63
C LEU A 35 6.02 -1.09 -10.15
N SER A 36 6.83 -0.12 -10.61
CA SER A 36 6.94 0.22 -12.04
C SER A 36 7.43 -0.97 -12.87
N ASN A 37 8.43 -1.70 -12.37
CA ASN A 37 9.02 -2.79 -13.10
C ASN A 37 8.13 -4.04 -13.10
N TRP A 38 7.36 -4.29 -12.03
CA TRP A 38 6.32 -5.34 -12.06
C TRP A 38 5.21 -5.02 -13.06
N THR A 39 4.85 -3.74 -13.22
CA THR A 39 3.88 -3.32 -14.25
C THR A 39 4.42 -3.56 -15.66
N LEU A 40 5.66 -3.12 -15.93
CA LEU A 40 6.32 -3.35 -17.21
C LEU A 40 6.49 -4.84 -17.52
N ALA A 41 6.85 -5.65 -16.53
CA ALA A 41 6.99 -7.09 -16.68
C ALA A 41 5.65 -7.76 -17.01
N ARG A 42 4.59 -7.44 -16.25
CA ARG A 42 3.23 -7.94 -16.50
C ARG A 42 2.78 -7.63 -17.93
N ASP A 43 2.93 -6.37 -18.35
CA ASP A 43 2.45 -5.92 -19.65
C ASP A 43 3.25 -6.56 -20.79
N ALA A 44 4.56 -6.76 -20.61
CA ALA A 44 5.40 -7.48 -21.56
C ALA A 44 4.98 -8.96 -21.71
N PHE A 45 4.70 -9.65 -20.60
CA PHE A 45 4.21 -11.03 -20.67
C PHE A 45 2.82 -11.14 -21.27
N ARG A 46 1.92 -10.19 -20.97
CA ARG A 46 0.58 -10.13 -21.56
C ARG A 46 0.63 -9.97 -23.08
N GLN A 47 1.55 -9.16 -23.58
CA GLN A 47 1.70 -8.87 -25.01
C GLN A 47 2.02 -10.12 -25.86
N ILE A 48 2.59 -11.16 -25.24
CA ILE A 48 3.11 -12.36 -25.92
C ILE A 48 2.33 -13.64 -25.57
N GLN A 49 1.22 -13.54 -24.83
CA GLN A 49 0.46 -14.71 -24.36
C GLN A 49 -0.10 -15.57 -25.50
N ASP A 50 -0.45 -14.95 -26.62
CA ASP A 50 -1.05 -15.63 -27.79
C ASP A 50 -0.09 -15.71 -28.99
N ASP A 51 1.18 -15.36 -28.81
CA ASP A 51 2.14 -15.32 -29.91
C ASP A 51 2.65 -16.73 -30.28
N THR A 52 2.50 -17.10 -31.55
CA THR A 52 2.92 -18.38 -32.10
C THR A 52 4.43 -18.48 -32.35
N GLU A 53 5.17 -17.36 -32.29
CA GLU A 53 6.64 -17.35 -32.29
C GLU A 53 7.22 -18.06 -31.06
N LEU A 54 6.49 -18.05 -29.94
CA LEU A 54 6.91 -18.74 -28.72
C LEU A 54 6.51 -20.22 -28.72
N SER A 55 7.26 -21.04 -27.98
CA SER A 55 6.82 -22.41 -27.70
C SER A 55 5.57 -22.41 -26.79
N PRO A 56 4.74 -23.46 -26.81
CA PRO A 56 3.63 -23.61 -25.87
C PRO A 56 4.05 -23.44 -24.40
N GLU A 57 5.20 -24.00 -24.02
CA GLU A 57 5.74 -23.93 -22.67
C GLU A 57 6.17 -22.50 -22.31
N GLN A 58 6.74 -21.76 -23.27
CA GLN A 58 7.08 -20.36 -23.08
C GLN A 58 5.85 -19.47 -22.88
N ARG A 59 4.76 -19.72 -23.63
CA ARG A 59 3.47 -19.03 -23.43
C ARG A 59 2.85 -19.34 -22.08
N GLU A 60 2.89 -20.60 -21.67
CA GLU A 60 2.40 -21.02 -20.35
C GLU A 60 3.19 -20.31 -19.24
N LEU A 61 4.52 -20.31 -19.35
CA LEU A 61 5.38 -19.64 -18.38
C LEU A 61 5.16 -18.12 -18.37
N ALA A 62 5.02 -17.49 -19.54
CA ALA A 62 4.64 -16.07 -19.63
C ALA A 62 3.31 -15.79 -18.92
N SER A 63 2.33 -16.68 -19.05
CA SER A 63 1.04 -16.56 -18.35
C SER A 63 1.16 -16.69 -16.84
N ILE A 64 2.04 -17.58 -16.34
CA ILE A 64 2.33 -17.70 -14.91
C ILE A 64 3.02 -16.44 -14.38
N LEU A 65 4.01 -15.93 -15.12
CA LEU A 65 4.77 -14.74 -14.74
C LEU A 65 3.90 -13.47 -14.80
N GLU A 66 3.00 -13.35 -15.76
CA GLU A 66 2.00 -12.27 -15.81
C GLU A 66 1.15 -12.25 -14.53
N ARG A 67 0.59 -13.40 -14.14
CA ARG A 67 -0.19 -13.53 -12.90
C ARG A 67 0.62 -13.21 -11.67
N TYR A 68 1.86 -13.69 -11.60
CA TYR A 68 2.76 -13.40 -10.49
C TYR A 68 2.97 -11.88 -10.32
N ASN A 69 3.27 -11.18 -11.40
CA ASN A 69 3.44 -9.72 -11.36
C ASN A 69 2.13 -9.03 -10.97
N GLN A 70 0.97 -9.49 -11.48
CA GLN A 70 -0.32 -8.94 -11.06
C GLN A 70 -0.60 -9.14 -9.56
N THR A 71 -0.23 -10.29 -8.98
CA THR A 71 -0.34 -10.51 -7.52
C THR A 71 0.53 -9.51 -6.75
N ARG A 72 1.77 -9.26 -7.19
CA ARG A 72 2.64 -8.27 -6.55
C ARG A 72 2.06 -6.86 -6.58
N LEU A 73 1.47 -6.45 -7.70
CA LEU A 73 0.78 -5.16 -7.82
C LEU A 73 -0.40 -5.07 -6.83
N ASN A 74 -1.24 -6.10 -6.78
CA ASN A 74 -2.38 -6.13 -5.88
C ASN A 74 -1.96 -6.10 -4.40
N ASP A 75 -0.88 -6.81 -4.04
CA ASP A 75 -0.36 -6.83 -2.67
C ASP A 75 0.15 -5.44 -2.26
N TYR A 76 0.82 -4.72 -3.18
CA TYR A 76 1.24 -3.35 -2.96
C TYR A 76 0.06 -2.41 -2.72
N GLU A 77 -0.96 -2.46 -3.60
CA GLU A 77 -2.18 -1.65 -3.45
C GLU A 77 -2.92 -1.96 -2.14
N ARG A 78 -2.97 -3.24 -1.75
CA ARG A 78 -3.55 -3.66 -0.48
C ARG A 78 -2.77 -3.08 0.70
N GLN A 79 -1.44 -3.13 0.67
CA GLN A 79 -0.62 -2.60 1.75
C GLN A 79 -0.82 -1.09 1.91
N ASP A 80 -0.84 -0.34 0.80
CA ASP A 80 -1.08 1.11 0.81
C ASP A 80 -2.48 1.46 1.37
N SER A 81 -3.50 0.70 0.97
CA SER A 81 -4.85 0.85 1.51
C SER A 81 -4.92 0.55 3.01
N LEU A 82 -4.26 -0.52 3.47
CA LEU A 82 -4.23 -0.88 4.88
C LEU A 82 -3.49 0.17 5.73
N GLN A 83 -2.38 0.72 5.22
CA GLN A 83 -1.66 1.80 5.89
C GLN A 83 -2.56 3.04 6.03
N SER A 84 -3.23 3.43 4.95
CA SER A 84 -4.17 4.55 4.97
C SER A 84 -5.32 4.36 5.98
N GLN A 85 -5.84 3.13 6.08
CA GLN A 85 -6.88 2.79 7.06
C GLN A 85 -6.36 2.83 8.50
N GLN A 86 -5.12 2.36 8.72
CA GLN A 86 -4.47 2.43 10.02
C GLN A 86 -4.30 3.89 10.46
N ASP A 87 -3.78 4.74 9.59
CA ASP A 87 -3.54 6.16 9.89
C ASP A 87 -4.85 6.91 10.20
N SER A 88 -5.90 6.62 9.43
CA SER A 88 -7.24 7.17 9.67
C SER A 88 -7.82 6.71 11.01
N THR A 89 -7.63 5.42 11.35
CA THR A 89 -8.13 4.85 12.61
C THR A 89 -7.37 5.42 13.81
N GLN A 90 -6.05 5.56 13.69
CA GLN A 90 -5.22 6.15 14.73
C GLN A 90 -5.63 7.61 14.99
N SER A 91 -5.84 8.40 13.92
CA SER A 91 -6.30 9.79 14.05
C SER A 91 -7.65 9.89 14.77
N LYS A 92 -8.58 8.97 14.48
CA LYS A 92 -9.88 8.92 15.18
C LYS A 92 -9.73 8.55 16.65
N LEU A 93 -8.83 7.61 16.96
CA LEU A 93 -8.54 7.21 18.34
C LEU A 93 -7.96 8.37 19.14
N ASP A 94 -6.99 9.09 18.57
CA ASP A 94 -6.34 10.23 19.22
C ASP A 94 -7.35 11.35 19.53
N ASN A 95 -8.21 11.68 18.56
CA ASN A 95 -9.30 12.65 18.76
C ASN A 95 -10.27 12.21 19.87
N ALA A 96 -10.65 10.92 19.91
CA ALA A 96 -11.55 10.41 20.93
C ALA A 96 -10.91 10.43 22.33
N LEU A 97 -9.60 10.17 22.43
CA LEU A 97 -8.85 10.27 23.68
C LEU A 97 -8.77 11.71 24.17
N GLU A 98 -8.51 12.67 23.29
CA GLU A 98 -8.51 14.09 23.61
C GLU A 98 -9.90 14.57 24.09
N GLU A 99 -10.96 14.20 23.37
CA GLU A 99 -12.33 14.52 23.76
C GLU A 99 -12.67 13.91 25.12
N ASN A 100 -12.28 12.66 25.37
CA ASN A 100 -12.51 12.01 26.66
C ASN A 100 -11.78 12.72 27.81
N ALA A 101 -10.54 13.17 27.58
CA ALA A 101 -9.79 13.93 28.56
C ALA A 101 -10.46 15.27 28.87
N LEU A 102 -10.92 15.99 27.84
CA LEU A 102 -11.65 17.24 28.01
C LEU A 102 -12.97 17.05 28.75
N LEU A 103 -13.73 16.00 28.42
CA LEU A 103 -14.98 15.68 29.11
C LEU A 103 -14.75 15.37 30.59
N LYS A 104 -13.69 14.62 30.91
CA LYS A 104 -13.30 14.36 32.31
C LYS A 104 -12.98 15.65 33.07
N GLN A 105 -12.24 16.57 32.45
CA GLN A 105 -11.97 17.88 33.06
C GLN A 105 -13.24 18.70 33.29
N LYS A 106 -14.16 18.71 32.31
CA LYS A 106 -15.45 19.40 32.44
C LYS A 106 -16.31 18.80 33.55
N ILE A 107 -16.37 17.47 33.66
CA ILE A 107 -17.09 16.78 34.74
C ILE A 107 -16.51 17.20 36.09
N GLN A 108 -15.18 17.18 36.26
CA GLN A 108 -14.55 17.60 37.51
C GLN A 108 -14.89 19.06 37.86
N ALA A 109 -14.80 19.97 36.89
CA ALA A 109 -15.13 21.38 37.11
C ALA A 109 -16.59 21.60 37.53
N ILE A 110 -17.53 20.83 36.95
CA ILE A 110 -18.94 20.87 37.35
C ILE A 110 -19.10 20.35 38.77
N THR A 111 -18.47 19.23 39.12
CA THR A 111 -18.52 18.68 40.49
C THR A 111 -17.94 19.64 41.53
N ASP A 112 -16.84 20.33 41.20
CA ASP A 112 -16.24 21.34 42.08
C ASP A 112 -17.18 22.54 42.27
N LEU A 113 -17.84 22.99 41.20
CA LEU A 113 -18.85 24.05 41.24
C LEU A 113 -20.06 23.66 42.09
N GLU A 114 -20.61 22.46 41.89
CA GLU A 114 -21.72 21.93 42.69
C GLU A 114 -21.36 21.89 44.17
N THR A 115 -20.16 21.41 44.50
CA THR A 115 -19.65 21.37 45.87
C THR A 115 -19.54 22.77 46.48
N SER A 116 -19.06 23.75 45.71
CA SER A 116 -18.97 25.15 46.15
C SER A 116 -20.34 25.80 46.34
N ILE A 117 -21.34 25.45 45.52
CA ILE A 117 -22.71 25.97 45.66
C ILE A 117 -23.37 25.38 46.91
N SER A 118 -23.30 24.06 47.11
CA SER A 118 -23.90 23.40 48.27
C SER A 118 -23.30 23.87 49.60
N THR A 119 -22.00 24.15 49.65
CA THR A 119 -21.37 24.73 50.85
C THR A 119 -21.88 26.14 51.14
N ARG A 120 -22.05 26.99 50.11
CA ARG A 120 -22.59 28.34 50.26
C ARG A 120 -24.06 28.37 50.72
N GLU A 121 -24.88 27.44 50.22
CA GLU A 121 -26.27 27.30 50.65
C GLU A 121 -26.39 26.78 52.09
N GLY A 122 -25.45 25.96 52.55
CA GLY A 122 -25.37 25.50 53.94
C GLY A 122 -24.96 26.59 54.94
N GLU A 123 -24.14 27.56 54.52
CA GLU A 123 -23.70 28.70 55.35
C GLU A 123 -24.71 29.85 55.38
N GLY A 124 -25.62 29.94 54.39
CA GLY A 124 -26.67 30.95 54.31
C GLY A 124 -27.90 30.70 55.20
N VAL A 125 -27.89 29.64 56.01
CA VAL A 125 -28.97 29.28 56.95
C VAL A 125 -28.45 29.44 58.38
N LEU A 126 -28.33 30.69 58.84
CA LEU A 126 -28.26 31.11 60.25
C LEU A 126 -28.98 32.45 60.39
#